data_AF-A0A542AZR1-F1
#
_entry.id   AF-A0A542AZR1-F1
#
_cell.length_a   1.000
_cell.length_b   1.000
_cell.length_c   1.000
_cell.angle_alpha   90.00
_cell.angle_beta   90.00
_cell.angle_gamma   90.00
#
_symmetry.space_group_name_H-M   'P 1'
#
loop_
_entity.id
_entity.type
_entity.pdbx_description
1 polymer ?
#
loop_
_entity_poly.entity_id
_entity_poly.type
_entity_poly.pdbx_seq_one_letter_code
_entity_poly.pdbx_strand_id
1 'polypeptide(L)' 'MSPSSNQQNPKKKTYERNETRQEKRAREAAEARIKKKHKKLMSDFAKAKRKGDTEGILKIRDRIRQMKNR' A
#
# COMPACT_ATOMS: atom_id res chain seq x y z
N MET A 1 -42.29 -7.49 35.50
CA MET A 1 -41.60 -8.50 34.66
C MET A 1 -40.92 -7.77 33.51
N SER A 2 -39.59 -7.89 33.42
CA SER A 2 -38.75 -7.13 32.50
C SER A 2 -38.75 -7.75 31.11
N PRO A 3 -38.87 -6.98 30.01
CA PRO A 3 -38.61 -7.52 28.68
C PRO A 3 -37.09 -7.66 28.51
N SER A 4 -36.61 -8.90 28.44
CA SER A 4 -35.23 -9.23 28.11
C SER A 4 -34.95 -8.77 26.66
N SER A 5 -34.18 -7.70 26.53
CA SER A 5 -33.65 -7.24 25.25
C SER A 5 -32.58 -8.21 24.78
N ASN A 6 -32.98 -9.18 23.95
CA ASN A 6 -32.06 -9.99 23.17
C ASN A 6 -31.27 -9.08 22.22
N GLN A 7 -30.14 -8.55 22.69
CA GLN A 7 -29.11 -7.94 21.86
C GLN A 7 -28.59 -9.01 20.91
N GLN A 8 -29.21 -9.12 19.74
CA GLN A 8 -28.63 -9.79 18.59
C GLN A 8 -27.36 -9.02 18.22
N ASN A 9 -26.21 -9.45 18.74
CA ASN A 9 -24.90 -9.07 18.22
C ASN A 9 -24.87 -9.43 16.74
N PRO A 10 -24.92 -8.46 15.80
CA PRO A 10 -24.74 -8.77 14.41
C PRO A 10 -23.25 -9.09 14.27
N LYS A 11 -22.90 -10.39 14.30
CA LYS A 11 -21.60 -10.87 13.86
C LYS A 11 -21.40 -10.26 12.48
N LYS A 12 -20.52 -9.27 12.39
CA LYS A 12 -20.06 -8.66 11.15
C LYS A 12 -19.45 -9.78 10.31
N LYS A 13 -20.28 -10.48 9.56
CA LYS A 13 -19.86 -11.21 8.37
C LYS A 13 -19.51 -10.13 7.39
N THR A 14 -18.29 -9.61 7.48
CA THR A 14 -17.67 -8.86 6.39
C THR A 14 -17.63 -9.83 5.23
N TYR A 15 -18.66 -9.80 4.39
CA TYR A 15 -18.69 -10.58 3.16
C TYR A 15 -17.45 -10.21 2.36
N GLU A 16 -16.48 -11.12 2.29
CA GLU A 16 -15.35 -10.98 1.37
C GLU A 16 -15.93 -10.97 -0.04
N ARG A 17 -15.71 -9.87 -0.77
CA ARG A 17 -16.12 -9.82 -2.18
C ARG A 17 -15.27 -10.84 -2.94
N ASN A 18 -15.93 -11.72 -3.69
CA ASN A 18 -15.25 -12.52 -4.70
C ASN A 18 -14.69 -11.57 -5.77
N GLU A 19 -13.37 -11.43 -5.83
CA GLU A 19 -12.70 -10.64 -6.86
C GLU A 19 -12.93 -11.27 -8.24
N THR A 20 -13.35 -10.43 -9.18
CA THR A 20 -13.40 -10.81 -10.59
C THR A 20 -11.98 -11.01 -11.12
N ARG A 21 -11.82 -11.83 -12.17
CA ARG A 21 -10.52 -11.98 -12.87
C ARG A 21 -9.94 -10.63 -13.34
N GLN A 22 -10.81 -9.67 -13.65
CA GLN A 22 -10.41 -8.33 -14.07
C GLN A 22 -9.87 -7.49 -12.91
N GLU A 23 -10.51 -7.52 -11.74
CA GLU A 23 -10.04 -6.83 -10.52
C GLU A 23 -8.69 -7.38 -10.06
N LYS A 24 -8.52 -8.71 -10.07
CA LYS A 24 -7.24 -9.35 -9.74
C LYS A 24 -6.11 -8.87 -10.65
N ARG A 25 -6.33 -8.86 -11.97
CA ARG A 25 -5.36 -8.34 -12.95
C ARG A 25 -5.06 -6.85 -12.72
N ALA A 26 -6.07 -6.05 -12.39
CA ALA A 26 -5.89 -4.62 -12.12
C ALA A 26 -5.04 -4.39 -10.86
N ARG A 27 -5.26 -5.18 -9.79
CA ARG A 27 -4.41 -5.15 -8.59
C ARG A 27 -2.98 -5.57 -8.89
N GLU A 28 -2.78 -6.71 -9.55
CA GLU A 28 -1.44 -7.19 -9.94
C GLU A 28 -0.69 -6.14 -10.79
N ALA A 29 -1.38 -5.49 -11.73
CA ALA A 29 -0.80 -4.43 -12.54
C ALA A 29 -0.45 -3.18 -11.70
N ALA A 30 -1.27 -2.81 -10.73
CA ALA A 30 -1.00 -1.71 -9.81
C ALA A 30 0.22 -2.02 -8.92
N GLU A 31 0.28 -3.22 -8.35
CA GLU A 31 1.41 -3.71 -7.55
C GLU A 31 2.70 -3.73 -8.37
N ALA A 32 2.66 -4.24 -9.60
CA ALA A 32 3.81 -4.26 -10.50
C ALA A 32 4.31 -2.84 -10.82
N ARG A 33 3.39 -1.89 -11.02
CA ARG A 33 3.73 -0.46 -11.21
C ARG A 33 4.39 0.14 -9.97
N ILE A 34 3.87 -0.13 -8.78
CA ILE A 34 4.45 0.34 -7.50
C ILE A 34 5.85 -0.25 -7.31
N LYS A 35 6.01 -1.56 -7.52
CA LYS A 35 7.30 -2.26 -7.43
C LYS A 35 8.33 -1.68 -8.39
N LYS A 36 7.94 -1.39 -9.64
CA LYS A 36 8.81 -0.76 -10.64
C LYS A 36 9.25 0.64 -10.21
N LYS A 37 8.34 1.48 -9.70
CA LYS A 37 8.65 2.81 -9.17
C LYS A 37 9.61 2.73 -7.98
N HIS A 38 9.36 1.82 -7.04
CA HIS A 38 10.23 1.61 -5.89
C HIS A 38 11.64 1.17 -6.32
N LYS A 39 11.78 0.23 -7.26
CA LYS A 39 13.09 -0.21 -7.77
C LYS A 39 13.87 0.97 -8.39
N LYS A 40 13.18 1.85 -9.13
CA LYS A 40 13.79 3.06 -9.70
C LYS A 40 14.30 4.00 -8.60
N LEU A 41 13.47 4.30 -7.60
CA LEU A 41 13.87 5.16 -6.47
C LEU A 41 15.08 4.61 -5.72
N MET A 42 15.17 3.29 -5.52
CA MET A 42 16.36 2.68 -4.90
C MET A 42 17.62 2.82 -5.76
N SER A 43 17.49 2.69 -7.08
CA SER A 43 18.61 2.94 -8.00
C SER A 43 19.06 4.40 -7.95
N ASP A 44 18.12 5.34 -7.95
CA ASP A 44 18.40 6.77 -7.87
C ASP A 44 19.02 7.14 -6.51
N PHE A 45 18.57 6.52 -5.42
CA PHE A 45 19.17 6.68 -4.10
C PHE A 45 20.64 6.23 -4.07
N ALA A 46 20.94 5.08 -4.68
CA ALA A 46 22.32 4.59 -4.78
C ALA A 46 23.19 5.49 -5.67
N LYS A 47 22.63 6.11 -6.72
CA LYS A 47 23.32 7.12 -7.53
C LYS A 47 23.59 8.40 -6.74
N ALA A 48 22.61 8.91 -6.01
CA ALA A 48 22.74 10.11 -5.18
C ALA A 48 23.81 9.91 -4.09
N LYS A 49 23.82 8.74 -3.43
CA LYS A 49 24.89 8.35 -2.49
C LYS A 49 26.28 8.37 -3.12
N ARG A 50 26.44 7.80 -4.32
CA ARG A 50 27.74 7.81 -5.03
C ARG A 50 28.20 9.22 -5.42
N LYS A 51 27.26 10.15 -5.66
CA LYS A 51 27.56 11.54 -6.01
C LYS A 51 27.76 12.46 -4.79
N GLY A 52 27.49 11.99 -3.57
CA GLY A 52 27.46 12.83 -2.38
C GLY A 52 26.29 13.84 -2.36
N ASP A 53 25.23 13.60 -3.14
CA ASP A 53 24.05 14.47 -3.21
C ASP A 53 23.12 14.23 -2.02
N THR A 54 23.36 14.94 -0.92
CA THR A 54 22.61 14.82 0.34
C THR A 54 21.15 15.22 0.20
N GLU A 55 20.85 16.29 -0.55
CA GLU A 55 19.46 16.70 -0.82
C GLU A 55 18.71 15.65 -1.64
N GLY A 56 19.34 15.10 -2.69
CA GLY A 56 18.76 14.06 -3.52
C GLY A 56 18.44 12.80 -2.70
N ILE A 57 19.35 12.40 -1.81
CA ILE A 57 19.14 11.29 -0.88
C ILE A 57 17.90 11.51 -0.01
N LEU A 58 17.74 12.70 0.59
CA LEU A 58 16.61 13.03 1.46
C LEU A 58 15.28 13.03 0.68
N LYS A 59 15.23 13.71 -0.47
CA LYS A 59 14.05 13.77 -1.35
C LYS A 59 13.61 12.37 -1.81
N ILE A 60 14.56 11.49 -2.15
CA ILE A 60 14.27 10.11 -2.57
C ILE A 60 13.78 9.27 -1.39
N ARG A 61 14.39 9.41 -0.21
CA ARG A 61 13.97 8.71 1.01
C ARG A 61 12.54 9.06 1.39
N ASP A 62 12.16 10.33 1.33
CA ASP A 62 10.80 10.77 1.65
C ASP A 62 9.77 10.24 0.65
N ARG A 63 10.10 10.19 -0.64
CA ARG A 63 9.24 9.56 -1.66
C ARG A 63 9.01 8.07 -1.38
N ILE A 64 10.05 7.35 -0.97
CA ILE A 64 9.92 5.93 -0.59
C ILE A 64 9.01 5.78 0.65
N ARG A 65 9.12 6.68 1.64
CA ARG A 65 8.25 6.68 2.83
C ARG A 65 6.78 6.91 2.45
N GLN A 66 6.50 7.90 1.61
CA GLN A 66 5.13 8.20 1.15
C GLN A 66 4.49 7.04 0.39
N MET A 67 5.29 6.23 -0.32
CA MET A 67 4.81 5.04 -1.02
C MET A 67 4.45 3.88 -0.08
N LYS A 68 5.02 3.80 1.14
CA LYS A 68 4.70 2.76 2.13
C LYS A 68 3.47 3.11 2.98
N ASN A 69 3.17 4.40 3.12
CA ASN A 69 2.04 4.90 3.92
C ASN A 69 0.76 5.11 3.08
N ARG A 70 0.71 4.54 1.87
CA ARG A 70 -0.43 4.52 0.96
C ARG A 70 -0.91 3.09 0.80
#